data_AF-A0A1T5DAZ9-F1
#
_entry.id   AF-A0A1T5DAZ9-F1
#
_cell.length_a   1.000
_cell.length_b   1.000
_cell.length_c   1.000
_cell.angle_alpha   90.00
_cell.angle_beta   90.00
_cell.angle_gamma   90.00
#
_symmetry.space_group_name_H-M   'P 1'
#
loop_
_entity.id
_entity.type
_entity.pdbx_description
1 polymer ?
#
loop_
_entity_poly.entity_id
_entity_poly.type
_entity_poly.pdbx_seq_one_letter_code
_entity_poly.pdbx_strand_id
1 'polypeptide(L)'
;MVGVTLKSLLAAWVTIVFGTSALIFIFAPVDLKLFNSNPLINFLQSVWELGDAIGPIVKIALILIFGILTGIFKNTLNISALQVYSKSAVIGVISVLLVLLFLPVEYSRGFGIGLTDHRLHPNFLPLYLLGAILGGIAYAYTFLRLSRKGTVSN
;
A
#
# COMPACT_ATOMS: atom_id res chain seq x y z
N MET A 1 11.79 -19.85 -0.04
CA MET A 1 11.50 -18.60 0.69
C MET A 1 11.33 -17.36 -0.21
N VAL A 2 12.10 -17.20 -1.29
CA VAL A 2 12.01 -16.01 -2.19
C VAL A 2 10.61 -15.81 -2.76
N GLY A 3 10.00 -16.86 -3.34
CA GLY A 3 8.65 -16.77 -3.93
C GLY A 3 7.54 -16.40 -2.95
N VAL A 4 7.63 -16.81 -1.68
CA VAL A 4 6.68 -16.41 -0.62
C VAL A 4 6.76 -14.91 -0.36
N THR A 5 7.98 -14.39 -0.31
CA THR A 5 8.26 -12.97 -0.07
C THR A 5 7.71 -12.12 -1.21
N LEU A 6 8.01 -12.50 -2.45
CA LEU A 6 7.55 -11.76 -3.62
C LEU A 6 6.02 -11.69 -3.71
N LYS A 7 5.33 -12.82 -3.49
CA LYS A 7 3.85 -12.87 -3.46
C LYS A 7 3.27 -12.00 -2.35
N SER A 8 3.92 -11.98 -1.18
CA SER A 8 3.48 -11.17 -0.05
C SER A 8 3.73 -9.67 -0.28
N LEU A 9 4.86 -9.31 -0.90
CA LEU A 9 5.17 -7.94 -1.32
C LEU A 9 4.16 -7.44 -2.35
N LEU A 10 3.79 -8.28 -3.33
CA LEU A 10 2.79 -7.92 -4.33
C LEU A 10 1.42 -7.69 -3.70
N ALA A 11 1.00 -8.56 -2.76
CA ALA A 11 -0.23 -8.36 -2.01
C ALA A 11 -0.23 -7.03 -1.25
N ALA A 12 0.87 -6.73 -0.56
CA ALA A 12 1.06 -5.46 0.14
C ALA A 12 0.94 -4.28 -0.83
N TRP A 13 1.65 -4.33 -1.95
CA TRP A 13 1.68 -3.27 -2.95
C TRP A 13 0.31 -2.99 -3.55
N VAL A 14 -0.44 -4.04 -3.95
CA VAL A 14 -1.82 -3.90 -4.45
C VAL A 14 -2.69 -3.24 -3.39
N THR A 15 -2.60 -3.69 -2.13
CA THR A 15 -3.39 -3.11 -1.04
C THR A 15 -3.01 -1.66 -0.73
N ILE A 16 -1.73 -1.29 -0.76
CA ILE A 16 -1.31 0.11 -0.55
C ILE A 16 -1.87 0.98 -1.66
N VAL A 17 -1.72 0.58 -2.93
CA VAL A 17 -2.16 1.40 -4.08
C VAL A 17 -3.68 1.47 -4.14
N PHE A 18 -4.35 0.34 -4.32
CA PHE A 18 -5.79 0.31 -4.56
C PHE A 18 -6.61 0.43 -3.27
N GLY A 19 -6.08 0.00 -2.13
CA GLY A 19 -6.72 0.22 -0.84
C GLY A 19 -6.72 1.71 -0.46
N THR A 20 -5.63 2.43 -0.73
CA THR A 20 -5.63 3.89 -0.57
C THR A 20 -6.60 4.55 -1.54
N SER A 21 -6.64 4.15 -2.81
CA SER A 21 -7.61 4.67 -3.78
C SER A 21 -9.06 4.45 -3.33
N ALA A 22 -9.37 3.28 -2.75
CA ALA A 22 -10.67 3.02 -2.14
C ALA A 22 -10.98 3.94 -0.96
N LEU A 23 -10.01 4.17 -0.08
CA LEU A 23 -10.18 5.10 1.05
C LEU A 23 -10.37 6.54 0.57
N ILE A 24 -9.62 6.98 -0.44
CA ILE A 24 -9.78 8.30 -1.07
C ILE A 24 -11.16 8.44 -1.69
N PHE A 25 -11.62 7.44 -2.44
CA PHE A 25 -12.97 7.46 -3.02
C PHE A 25 -14.06 7.62 -1.96
N ILE A 26 -13.95 6.90 -0.84
CA ILE A 26 -15.00 6.88 0.19
C ILE A 26 -14.98 8.14 1.05
N PHE A 27 -13.80 8.64 1.40
CA PHE A 27 -13.64 9.64 2.47
C PHE A 27 -13.11 10.99 2.00
N ALA A 28 -12.55 11.09 0.80
CA ALA A 28 -12.07 12.35 0.27
C ALA A 28 -13.08 12.95 -0.72
N PRO A 29 -13.29 14.27 -0.71
CA PRO A 29 -14.16 14.95 -1.68
C PRO A 29 -13.43 15.02 -3.03
N VAL A 30 -13.48 13.94 -3.81
CA VAL A 30 -12.99 13.92 -5.18
C VAL A 30 -14.19 13.91 -6.12
N ASP A 31 -14.30 14.91 -6.98
CA ASP A 31 -15.33 14.97 -8.01
C ASP A 31 -15.06 13.90 -9.06
N LEU A 32 -15.70 12.74 -8.88
CA LEU A 32 -15.58 11.61 -9.78
C LEU A 32 -16.82 11.50 -10.66
N LYS A 33 -16.60 11.21 -11.94
CA LYS A 33 -17.69 11.00 -12.89
C LYS A 33 -18.47 9.75 -12.49
N LEU A 34 -19.79 9.86 -12.42
CA LEU A 34 -20.66 8.69 -12.30
C LEU A 34 -20.84 8.09 -13.69
N PHE A 35 -20.39 6.85 -13.86
CA PHE A 35 -20.42 6.16 -15.15
C PHE A 35 -21.66 5.28 -15.32
N ASN A 36 -22.26 4.86 -14.22
CA ASN A 36 -23.37 3.91 -14.19
C ASN A 36 -24.37 4.28 -13.08
N SER A 37 -25.59 3.74 -13.13
CA SER A 37 -26.56 3.80 -12.03
C SER A 37 -26.21 2.85 -10.89
N ASN A 38 -25.39 1.82 -11.14
CA ASN A 38 -24.96 0.88 -10.12
C ASN A 38 -23.80 1.46 -9.26
N PRO A 39 -24.01 1.66 -7.94
CA PRO A 39 -23.02 2.26 -7.07
C PRO A 39 -21.75 1.41 -6.90
N LEU A 40 -21.86 0.08 -6.95
CA LEU A 40 -20.72 -0.82 -6.83
C LEU A 40 -19.80 -0.74 -8.06
N ILE A 41 -20.38 -0.62 -9.25
CA ILE A 41 -19.60 -0.46 -10.49
C ILE A 41 -18.87 0.87 -10.46
N ASN A 42 -19.55 1.96 -10.06
CA ASN A 42 -18.90 3.28 -9.92
C ASN A 42 -17.76 3.24 -8.91
N PHE A 43 -17.94 2.57 -7.77
CA PHE A 43 -16.88 2.39 -6.77
C PHE A 43 -15.67 1.67 -7.38
N LEU A 44 -15.86 0.48 -7.96
CA LEU A 44 -14.75 -0.32 -8.48
C LEU A 44 -14.02 0.41 -9.62
N GLN A 45 -14.76 1.05 -10.52
CA GLN A 45 -14.18 1.82 -11.61
C GLN A 45 -13.40 3.02 -11.08
N SER A 46 -13.94 3.76 -10.12
CA SER A 46 -13.26 4.91 -9.54
C SER A 46 -11.99 4.52 -8.78
N VAL A 47 -12.02 3.41 -8.03
CA VAL A 47 -10.82 2.88 -7.36
C VAL A 47 -9.75 2.51 -8.38
N TRP A 48 -10.16 1.92 -9.50
CA TRP A 48 -9.27 1.57 -10.59
C TRP A 48 -8.66 2.82 -11.25
N GLU A 49 -9.47 3.81 -11.60
CA GLU A 49 -9.04 5.06 -12.22
C GLU A 49 -8.09 5.85 -11.31
N LEU A 50 -8.41 5.98 -10.02
CA LEU A 50 -7.52 6.60 -9.03
C LEU A 50 -6.20 5.81 -8.91
N GLY A 51 -6.28 4.48 -8.85
CA GLY A 51 -5.11 3.61 -8.82
C GLY A 51 -4.24 3.73 -10.07
N ASP A 52 -4.84 3.92 -11.24
CA ASP A 52 -4.13 4.07 -12.51
C ASP A 52 -3.50 5.47 -12.66
N ALA A 53 -4.18 6.50 -12.16
CA ALA A 53 -3.68 7.88 -12.13
C ALA A 53 -2.35 8.01 -11.37
N ILE A 54 -2.15 7.19 -10.33
CA ILE A 54 -0.88 7.10 -9.59
C ILE A 54 0.25 6.72 -10.56
N GLY A 55 1.25 7.60 -10.63
CA GLY A 55 2.39 7.46 -11.53
C GLY A 55 3.18 6.15 -11.31
N PRO A 56 3.81 5.61 -12.37
CA PRO A 56 4.56 4.36 -12.29
C PRO A 56 5.74 4.45 -11.31
N ILE A 57 6.37 5.63 -11.19
CA ILE A 57 7.51 5.83 -10.28
C ILE A 57 7.06 5.73 -8.82
N VAL A 58 5.90 6.29 -8.45
CA VAL A 58 5.33 6.15 -7.11
C VAL A 58 5.12 4.67 -6.76
N LYS A 59 4.49 3.92 -7.67
CA LYS A 59 4.23 2.49 -7.53
C LYS A 59 5.52 1.69 -7.30
N ILE A 60 6.55 1.97 -8.10
CA ILE A 60 7.86 1.32 -7.99
C ILE A 60 8.55 1.71 -6.68
N ALA A 61 8.53 3.00 -6.30
CA ALA A 61 9.13 3.47 -5.05
C ALA A 61 8.49 2.79 -3.83
N LEU A 62 7.17 2.66 -3.80
CA LEU A 62 6.44 2.00 -2.71
C LEU A 62 6.88 0.54 -2.54
N ILE A 63 6.90 -0.26 -3.62
CA ILE A 63 7.29 -1.68 -3.52
C ILE A 63 8.77 -1.85 -3.18
N LEU A 64 9.65 -0.99 -3.72
CA LEU A 64 11.09 -1.04 -3.45
C LEU A 64 11.41 -0.68 -2.00
N ILE A 65 10.90 0.46 -1.51
CA ILE A 65 11.14 0.91 -0.13
C ILE A 65 10.56 -0.11 0.86
N PHE A 66 9.32 -0.55 0.64
CA PHE A 66 8.70 -1.55 1.51
C PHE A 66 9.46 -2.88 1.47
N GLY A 67 9.91 -3.32 0.29
CA GLY A 67 10.73 -4.52 0.12
C GLY A 67 12.08 -4.44 0.82
N ILE A 68 12.80 -3.32 0.69
CA ILE A 68 14.08 -3.09 1.36
C ILE A 68 13.90 -3.12 2.88
N LEU A 69 12.92 -2.36 3.40
CA LEU A 69 12.66 -2.30 4.85
C LEU A 69 12.26 -3.68 5.40
N THR A 70 11.31 -4.36 4.77
CA THR A 70 10.94 -5.73 5.19
C THR A 70 12.10 -6.72 5.09
N GLY A 71 12.99 -6.56 4.10
CA GLY A 71 14.22 -7.34 3.96
C GLY A 71 15.18 -7.15 5.12
N ILE A 72 15.42 -5.90 5.55
CA ILE A 72 16.26 -5.57 6.71
C ILE A 72 15.69 -6.19 7.99
N PHE A 73 14.37 -6.08 8.20
CA PHE A 73 13.72 -6.55 9.43
C PHE A 73 13.55 -8.07 9.51
N LYS A 74 13.70 -8.79 8.40
CA LYS A 74 13.50 -10.24 8.33
C LYS A 74 14.49 -11.05 9.15
N ASN A 75 15.66 -10.49 9.48
CA ASN A 75 16.72 -11.18 10.21
C ASN A 75 16.51 -11.24 11.73
N THR A 76 15.36 -10.81 12.25
CA THR A 76 15.05 -11.01 13.68
C THR A 76 14.46 -12.41 13.90
N LEU A 77 15.22 -13.32 14.52
CA LEU A 77 14.80 -14.68 14.86
C LEU A 77 13.78 -14.66 16.03
N ASN A 78 12.77 -15.54 15.97
CA ASN A 78 11.66 -15.70 16.93
C ASN A 78 10.70 -14.49 17.09
N ILE A 79 9.99 -14.17 16.01
CA ILE A 79 8.92 -13.15 16.04
C ILE A 79 7.55 -13.83 16.13
N SER A 80 6.71 -13.43 17.10
CA SER A 80 5.33 -13.92 17.20
C SER A 80 4.47 -13.43 16.03
N ALA A 81 3.38 -14.13 15.71
CA ALA A 81 2.49 -13.72 14.61
C ALA A 81 2.00 -12.26 14.76
N LEU A 82 1.63 -11.85 15.98
CA LEU A 82 1.22 -10.48 16.29
C LEU A 82 2.33 -9.47 15.98
N GLN A 83 3.57 -9.77 16.38
CA GLN A 83 4.70 -8.90 16.08
C GLN A 83 4.98 -8.80 14.58
N VAL A 84 4.74 -9.87 13.78
CA VAL A 84 4.85 -9.79 12.32
C VAL A 84 3.82 -8.80 11.75
N TYR A 85 2.56 -8.84 12.20
CA TYR A 85 1.54 -7.86 11.80
C TYR A 85 1.93 -6.44 12.19
N SER A 86 2.26 -6.20 13.47
CA SER A 86 2.59 -4.87 13.97
C SER A 86 3.82 -4.28 13.26
N LYS A 87 4.90 -5.05 13.13
CA LYS A 87 6.11 -4.59 12.41
C LYS A 87 5.80 -4.31 10.94
N SER A 88 5.02 -5.16 10.27
CA SER A 88 4.69 -4.96 8.85
C SER A 88 3.83 -3.71 8.64
N ALA A 89 2.87 -3.43 9.54
CA ALA A 89 2.07 -2.22 9.51
C ALA A 89 2.94 -0.96 9.70
N VAL A 90 3.84 -0.97 10.68
CA VAL A 90 4.80 0.14 10.92
C VAL A 90 5.71 0.34 9.72
N ILE A 91 6.25 -0.73 9.13
CA ILE A 91 7.07 -0.66 7.91
C ILE A 91 6.26 -0.08 6.74
N GLY A 92 4.99 -0.46 6.61
CA GLY A 92 4.06 0.12 5.62
C GLY A 92 3.97 1.63 5.77
N VAL A 93 3.66 2.10 6.98
CA VAL A 93 3.58 3.52 7.32
C VAL A 93 4.88 4.26 7.01
N ILE A 94 6.03 3.74 7.46
CA ILE A 94 7.33 4.34 7.19
C ILE A 94 7.59 4.41 5.68
N SER A 95 7.26 3.35 4.93
CA SER A 95 7.47 3.32 3.48
C SER A 95 6.68 4.42 2.77
N VAL A 96 5.40 4.57 3.12
CA VAL A 96 4.52 5.61 2.54
C VAL A 96 5.00 7.00 2.93
N LEU A 97 5.39 7.22 4.20
CA LEU A 97 5.95 8.49 4.65
C LEU A 97 7.25 8.84 3.89
N LEU A 98 8.14 7.87 3.68
CA LEU A 98 9.36 8.10 2.89
C LEU A 98 9.04 8.51 1.46
N VAL A 99 8.05 7.89 0.81
CA VAL A 99 7.62 8.31 -0.54
C VAL A 99 7.03 9.72 -0.51
N LEU A 100 6.12 10.02 0.43
CA LEU A 100 5.49 11.35 0.53
C LEU A 100 6.52 12.48 0.78
N LEU A 101 7.50 12.22 1.64
CA LEU A 101 8.49 13.21 2.06
C LEU A 101 9.58 13.43 1.01
N PHE A 102 10.06 12.35 0.38
CA PHE A 102 11.28 12.41 -0.44
C PHE A 102 11.06 12.30 -1.94
N LEU A 103 9.89 11.84 -2.41
CA LEU A 103 9.65 11.76 -3.86
C LEU A 103 9.57 13.18 -4.46
N PRO A 104 10.33 13.49 -5.53
CA PRO A 104 10.24 14.77 -6.22
C PRO A 104 8.86 15.01 -6.84
N VAL A 105 8.49 16.27 -7.03
CA VAL A 105 7.15 16.67 -7.51
C VAL A 105 6.88 16.11 -8.91
N GLU A 106 7.89 16.13 -9.77
CA GLU A 106 7.83 15.68 -11.16
C GLU A 106 7.49 14.18 -11.27
N TYR A 107 7.76 13.42 -10.22
CA TYR A 107 7.53 11.98 -10.14
C TYR A 107 6.33 11.60 -9.27
N SER A 108 5.64 12.57 -8.67
CA SER A 108 4.56 12.35 -7.70
C SER A 108 3.16 12.35 -8.30
N ARG A 109 3.01 12.22 -9.63
CA ARG A 109 1.70 12.26 -10.31
C ARG A 109 0.66 11.37 -9.61
N GLY A 110 -0.47 11.94 -9.23
CA GLY A 110 -1.60 11.21 -8.63
C GLY A 110 -1.35 10.74 -7.19
N PHE A 111 -0.29 11.21 -6.52
CA PHE A 111 0.05 10.82 -5.16
C PHE A 111 0.71 11.97 -4.36
N GLY A 112 0.32 12.17 -3.11
CA GLY A 112 0.94 13.19 -2.24
C GLY A 112 0.89 14.58 -2.88
N ILE A 113 2.06 15.20 -3.06
CA ILE A 113 2.19 16.53 -3.66
C ILE A 113 1.68 16.61 -5.10
N GLY A 114 1.77 15.52 -5.88
CA GLY A 114 1.23 15.51 -7.25
C GLY A 114 -0.26 15.17 -7.35
N LEU A 115 -0.96 15.06 -6.21
CA LEU A 115 -2.42 14.98 -6.12
C LEU A 115 -3.02 16.19 -5.39
N THR A 116 -2.32 16.71 -4.39
CA THR A 116 -2.88 17.65 -3.39
C THR A 116 -2.13 18.97 -3.29
N ASP A 117 -1.11 19.19 -4.11
CA ASP A 117 -0.16 20.32 -4.05
C ASP A 117 0.62 20.46 -2.73
N HIS A 118 0.39 19.55 -1.78
CA HIS A 118 1.05 19.51 -0.48
C HIS A 118 1.64 18.12 -0.21
N ARG A 119 2.84 18.03 0.34
CA ARG A 119 3.45 16.72 0.67
C ARG A 119 2.67 15.94 1.72
N LEU A 120 2.16 16.65 2.74
CA LEU A 120 1.44 16.09 3.86
C LEU A 120 0.08 16.78 4.02
N HIS A 121 -0.80 16.62 3.04
CA HIS A 121 -2.14 17.22 3.09
C HIS A 121 -2.98 16.60 4.23
N PRO A 122 -3.53 17.40 5.17
CA PRO A 122 -4.23 16.88 6.37
C PRO A 122 -5.38 15.91 6.08
N ASN A 123 -6.15 16.15 5.01
CA ASN A 123 -7.29 15.29 4.65
C ASN A 123 -6.87 13.95 4.01
N PHE A 124 -5.72 13.90 3.33
CA PHE A 124 -5.27 12.71 2.60
C PHE A 124 -4.26 11.90 3.39
N LEU A 125 -3.47 12.53 4.26
CA LEU A 125 -2.45 11.86 5.06
C LEU A 125 -3.02 10.68 5.87
N PRO A 126 -4.14 10.82 6.62
CA PRO A 126 -4.73 9.68 7.33
C PRO A 126 -5.10 8.53 6.40
N LEU A 127 -5.59 8.82 5.19
CA LEU A 127 -5.98 7.81 4.20
C LEU A 127 -4.75 7.07 3.65
N TYR A 128 -3.67 7.79 3.37
CA TYR A 128 -2.38 7.19 3.00
C TYR A 128 -1.85 6.29 4.10
N LEU A 129 -1.90 6.74 5.36
CA LEU A 129 -1.43 5.96 6.51
C LEU A 129 -2.28 4.70 6.74
N LEU A 130 -3.61 4.81 6.63
CA LEU A 130 -4.51 3.67 6.74
C LEU A 130 -4.28 2.66 5.60
N GLY A 131 -4.14 3.12 4.36
CA GLY A 131 -3.77 2.26 3.24
C GLY A 131 -2.41 1.56 3.45
N ALA A 132 -1.44 2.27 4.03
CA ALA A 132 -0.13 1.72 4.40
C ALA A 132 -0.24 0.62 5.46
N ILE A 133 -1.05 0.84 6.50
CA ILE A 133 -1.33 -0.15 7.56
C ILE A 133 -1.99 -1.40 6.96
N LEU A 134 -3.03 -1.22 6.14
CA LEU A 134 -3.71 -2.33 5.46
C LEU A 134 -2.74 -3.12 4.57
N GLY A 135 -1.85 -2.43 3.86
CA GLY A 135 -0.78 -3.03 3.08
C GLY A 135 0.18 -3.89 3.91
N GLY A 136 0.63 -3.35 5.05
CA GLY A 136 1.46 -4.10 5.99
C GLY A 136 0.76 -5.33 6.56
N ILE A 137 -0.53 -5.23 6.88
CA ILE A 137 -1.35 -6.36 7.34
C ILE A 137 -1.49 -7.41 6.22
N ALA A 138 -1.76 -6.99 4.99
CA ALA A 138 -1.87 -7.87 3.82
C ALA A 138 -0.56 -8.63 3.55
N TYR A 139 0.59 -7.96 3.69
CA TYR A 139 1.90 -8.59 3.66
C TYR A 139 2.02 -9.68 4.72
N ALA A 140 1.79 -9.33 5.99
CA ALA A 140 1.95 -10.23 7.12
C ALA A 140 1.05 -11.46 7.00
N TYR A 141 -0.22 -11.26 6.66
CA TYR A 141 -1.19 -12.35 6.44
C TYR A 141 -0.72 -13.30 5.34
N THR A 142 -0.36 -12.76 4.17
CA THR A 142 0.07 -13.54 3.02
C THR A 142 1.37 -14.29 3.33
N PHE A 143 2.32 -13.62 3.98
CA PHE A 143 3.61 -14.20 4.36
C PHE A 143 3.42 -15.37 5.33
N LEU A 144 2.67 -15.18 6.41
CA LEU A 144 2.41 -16.23 7.40
C LEU A 144 1.64 -17.40 6.80
N ARG A 145 0.60 -17.14 6.00
CA ARG A 145 -0.21 -18.17 5.35
C ARG A 145 0.62 -19.03 4.38
N LEU A 146 1.42 -18.40 3.54
CA LEU A 146 2.24 -19.11 2.55
C LEU A 146 3.43 -19.83 3.20
N SER A 147 4.02 -19.26 4.26
CA SER A 147 5.11 -19.90 5.00
C SER A 147 4.64 -21.17 5.71
N ARG A 148 3.42 -21.16 6.29
CA ARG A 148 2.80 -22.37 6.87
C ARG A 148 2.48 -23.45 5.84
N LYS A 149 2.06 -23.08 4.62
CA LYS A 149 1.81 -24.07 3.57
C LYS A 149 3.09 -24.78 3.10
N GLY A 150 4.20 -24.05 3.04
CA GLY A 150 5.50 -24.62 2.62
C GLY A 150 6.13 -25.58 3.63
N THR A 151 5.71 -25.54 4.90
CA THR A 151 6.19 -26.48 5.94
C THR A 151 5.39 -27.78 6.00
N VAL A 152 4.21 -27.86 5.36
CA VAL A 152 3.34 -29.06 5.37
C VAL A 152 3.60 -29.95 4.13
N SER A 153 4.33 -29.44 3.14
CA SER A 153 4.63 -30.14 1.88
C SER A 153 6.01 -30.79 1.82
N ASN A 154 6.74 -30.81 2.93
CA ASN A 154 8.03 -31.49 3.10
C ASN A 154 7.88 -32.57 4.18
#